data_AF-A0AAV9F9S1-F1
#
_entry.id   AF-A0AAV9F9S1-F1
#
_cell.length_a   1.000
_cell.length_b   1.000
_cell.length_c   1.000
_cell.angle_alpha   90.00
_cell.angle_beta   90.00
_cell.angle_gamma   90.00
#
_symmetry.space_group_name_H-M   'P 1'
#
loop_
_entity.id
_entity.type
_entity.pdbx_description
1 polymer ?
#
loop_
_entity_poly.entity_id
_entity_poly.type
_entity_poly.pdbx_seq_one_letter_code
_entity_poly.pdbx_strand_id
1 'polypeptide(L)' 'MVLLVLFSAPTSVSTGDDYADVNWDELGFGLTQTDYMYVMRCSEDEMFSHGELAPYGNIELSPSSGVLNCGQANNYL' A
#
# COMPACT_ATOMS: atom_id res chain seq x y z
N MET A 1 7.62 -1.32 -10.21
CA MET A 1 6.92 -2.28 -9.33
C MET A 1 6.35 -1.50 -8.15
N VAL A 2 5.03 -1.57 -7.90
CA VAL A 2 4.41 -0.89 -6.74
C VAL A 2 4.33 -1.90 -5.62
N LEU A 3 5.14 -1.73 -4.58
CA LEU A 3 5.06 -2.54 -3.37
C LEU A 3 4.03 -1.91 -2.43
N LEU A 4 2.82 -2.46 -2.40
CA LEU A 4 1.78 -2.04 -1.47
C LEU A 4 2.07 -2.67 -0.10
N VAL A 5 2.76 -1.93 0.78
CA VAL A 5 2.86 -2.32 2.20
C VAL A 5 1.76 -1.58 2.95
N LEU A 6 0.82 -2.35 3.52
CA LEU A 6 -0.20 -1.84 4.41
C LEU A 6 0.48 -1.45 5.73
N PHE A 7 0.55 -0.16 6.02
CA PHE A 7 0.91 0.34 7.34
C PHE A 7 -0.30 1.07 7.93
N SER A 8 -0.88 0.55 9.01
CA SER A 8 -1.65 1.40 9.92
C SER A 8 -0.64 2.17 10.77
N ALA A 9 -0.34 3.41 10.42
CA ALA A 9 0.46 4.28 11.28
C ALA A 9 -0.48 5.03 12.23
N PRO A 10 -0.30 4.94 13.57
CA PRO A 10 -1.06 5.76 14.50
C PRO A 10 -0.48 7.19 14.54
N THR A 11 -1.31 8.19 14.27
CA THR A 11 -0.99 9.61 14.52
C THR A 11 -1.20 9.98 16.00
N SER A 12 -0.39 10.92 16.50
CA SER A 12 -0.14 11.19 17.93
C SER A 12 -1.29 11.83 18.74
N VAL A 13 -1.72 11.08 19.76
CA VAL A 13 -2.35 11.34 21.08
C VAL A 13 -2.98 12.72 21.41
N SER A 14 -4.28 12.68 21.72
CA SER A 14 -4.96 13.50 22.75
C SER A 14 -5.70 12.52 23.67
N THR A 15 -5.82 12.85 24.95
CA THR A 15 -6.22 11.93 26.02
C THR A 15 -7.68 11.49 25.91
N GLY A 16 -7.90 10.35 25.27
CA GLY A 16 -9.15 9.61 25.12
C GLY A 16 -8.82 8.45 24.17
N ASP A 17 -9.41 7.28 24.37
CA ASP A 17 -9.18 6.09 23.54
C ASP A 17 -9.68 6.31 22.08
N ASP A 18 -8.95 7.12 21.29
CA ASP A 18 -9.19 7.33 19.87
C ASP A 18 -8.55 6.17 19.08
N TYR A 19 -8.94 4.95 19.42
CA TYR A 19 -8.80 3.84 18.49
C TYR A 19 -9.70 4.14 17.30
N ALA A 20 -9.21 3.91 16.08
CA ALA A 20 -10.09 3.85 14.93
C ALA A 20 -11.24 2.89 15.27
N ASP A 21 -12.48 3.27 14.96
CA ASP A 21 -13.71 2.50 15.24
C ASP A 21 -13.74 1.24 14.36
N VAL A 22 -12.85 0.30 14.68
CA VAL A 22 -12.60 -0.94 13.95
C VAL A 22 -13.33 -2.06 14.67
N ASN A 23 -14.27 -2.69 13.98
CA ASN A 23 -14.94 -3.88 14.47
C ASN A 23 -14.02 -5.11 14.35
N TRP A 24 -13.27 -5.38 15.41
CA TRP A 24 -12.30 -6.49 15.46
C TRP A 24 -12.93 -7.88 15.35
N ASP A 25 -14.20 -8.04 15.72
CA ASP A 25 -14.90 -9.33 15.68
C ASP A 25 -15.34 -9.70 14.25
N GLU A 26 -15.55 -8.71 13.39
CA GLU A 26 -15.93 -8.89 11.97
C GLU A 26 -14.73 -8.82 11.02
N LEU A 27 -13.54 -8.50 11.53
CA LEU A 27 -12.33 -8.40 10.73
C LEU A 27 -11.90 -9.80 10.22
N GLY A 28 -12.16 -10.05 8.93
CA GLY A 28 -11.75 -11.27 8.24
C GLY A 28 -10.57 -11.07 7.29
N PHE A 29 -10.25 -12.11 6.52
CA PHE A 29 -9.29 -11.99 5.42
C PHE A 29 -9.99 -11.37 4.20
N GLY A 30 -9.87 -10.05 4.04
CA GLY A 30 -10.52 -9.29 2.98
C GLY A 30 -10.00 -7.87 2.87
N LEU A 31 -10.49 -7.12 1.89
CA LEU A 31 -10.12 -5.72 1.70
C LEU A 31 -10.81 -4.85 2.75
N THR A 32 -10.02 -4.24 3.62
CA THR A 32 -10.45 -3.13 4.48
C THR A 32 -9.67 -1.90 4.06
N GLN A 33 -10.37 -0.83 3.69
CA GLN A 33 -9.73 0.40 3.25
C GLN A 33 -8.99 1.05 4.44
N THR A 34 -7.73 1.42 4.21
CA THR A 34 -6.89 2.15 5.17
C THR A 34 -6.80 3.62 4.78
N ASP A 35 -6.30 4.47 5.68
CA ASP A 35 -6.14 5.90 5.41
C ASP A 35 -5.01 6.19 4.42
N TYR A 36 -3.93 5.40 4.48
CA TYR A 36 -2.72 5.59 3.68
C TYR A 36 -2.24 4.28 3.05
N MET A 37 -1.43 4.42 2.00
CA MET A 37 -0.66 3.37 1.34
C MET A 37 0.79 3.83 1.18
N TYR A 38 1.74 2.90 1.19
CA TYR A 38 3.13 3.18 0.82
C TYR A 38 3.31 3.03 -0.69
N VAL A 39 3.87 4.05 -1.34
CA VAL A 39 4.13 4.08 -2.78
C VAL A 39 5.62 4.22 -3.02
N MET A 40 6.16 3.37 -3.89
CA MET A 40 7.54 3.43 -4.31
C MET A 40 7.64 3.12 -5.80
N ARG A 41 8.48 3.88 -6.50
CA ARG A 41 8.73 3.76 -7.93
C ARG A 41 10.17 3.28 -8.12
N CYS A 42 10.35 2.30 -8.99
CA CYS A 42 11.63 1.66 -9.28
C CYS A 42 11.70 1.40 -10.78
N SER A 43 12.81 1.79 -11.41
CA SER A 43 13.15 1.41 -12.78
C SER A 43 13.92 0.08 -12.79
N GLU A 44 14.12 -0.51 -13.97
CA GLU A 44 14.75 -1.84 -14.14
C GLU A 44 16.20 -1.87 -13.59
N ASP A 45 16.91 -0.75 -13.70
CA ASP A 45 18.31 -0.62 -13.31
C ASP A 45 18.52 0.04 -11.94
N GLU A 46 17.44 0.47 -11.28
CA GLU A 46 17.50 1.11 -9.97
C GLU A 46 17.22 0.11 -8.85
N MET A 47 17.95 0.25 -7.74
CA MET A 47 17.58 -0.44 -6.51
C MET A 47 16.33 0.21 -5.90
N PHE A 48 15.58 -0.56 -5.12
CA PHE A 48 14.48 -0.04 -4.32
C PHE A 48 14.92 1.21 -3.55
N SER A 49 14.31 2.34 -3.89
CA SER A 49 14.60 3.65 -3.31
C SER A 49 13.61 3.97 -2.20
N HIS A 50 13.80 5.11 -1.52
CA HIS A 50 12.84 5.59 -0.54
C HIS A 50 11.53 5.95 -1.22
N GLY A 51 10.43 5.37 -0.75
CA GLY A 51 9.07 5.69 -1.18
C GLY A 51 8.42 6.72 -0.28
N GLU A 52 7.11 6.90 -0.42
CA GLU A 52 6.32 7.87 0.34
C GLU A 52 5.03 7.23 0.86
N LEU A 53 4.49 7.78 1.96
CA LEU A 53 3.13 7.50 2.39
C LEU A 53 2.17 8.45 1.67
N ALA A 54 1.21 7.90 0.94
CA ALA A 54 0.18 8.64 0.22
C ALA A 54 -1.21 8.22 0.73
N PRO A 55 -2.24 9.09 0.68
CA PRO A 55 -3.61 8.69 0.96
C PRO A 55 -4.02 7.48 0.11
N TYR A 56 -4.76 6.55 0.70
CA TYR A 56 -5.23 5.37 -0.02
C TYR A 56 -6.07 5.76 -1.23
N GLY A 57 -5.77 5.19 -2.40
CA GLY A 57 -6.49 5.48 -3.62
C GLY A 57 -6.03 4.65 -4.81
N ASN A 58 -6.63 4.91 -5.96
CA ASN A 58 -6.32 4.21 -7.19
C ASN A 58 -4.87 4.46 -7.63
N ILE A 59 -4.23 3.42 -8.17
CA ILE A 59 -2.92 3.53 -8.81
C ILE A 59 -3.07 3.62 -10.33
N GLU A 60 -2.29 4.49 -10.96
CA GLU A 60 -2.23 4.58 -12.42
C GLU A 60 -1.18 3.61 -12.97
N LEU A 61 -1.58 2.83 -13.98
CA LEU A 61 -0.71 1.88 -14.67
C LEU A 61 -0.85 2.05 -16.17
N SER A 62 0.27 1.88 -16.90
CA SER A 62 0.22 1.77 -18.35
C SER A 62 -0.65 0.56 -18.76
N PRO A 63 -1.50 0.66 -19.79
CA PRO A 63 -2.23 -0.48 -20.34
C PRO A 63 -1.32 -1.65 -20.72
N SER A 64 -0.06 -1.38 -21.06
CA SER A 64 0.94 -2.39 -21.42
C SER A 64 1.78 -2.90 -20.23
N SER A 65 1.39 -2.61 -18.98
CA SER A 65 2.17 -2.99 -17.81
C SER A 65 2.29 -4.51 -17.66
N GLY A 66 3.50 -5.01 -17.39
CA GLY A 66 3.79 -6.44 -17.25
C GLY A 66 3.00 -7.13 -16.14
N VAL A 67 2.59 -6.39 -15.09
CA VAL A 67 1.69 -6.91 -14.05
C VAL A 67 0.30 -7.28 -14.59
N LEU A 68 -0.20 -6.51 -15.56
CA LEU A 68 -1.51 -6.71 -16.18
C LEU A 68 -1.45 -7.76 -17.29
N ASN A 69 -0.37 -7.76 -18.09
CA ASN A 69 -0.27 -8.62 -19.28
C ASN A 69 0.44 -9.96 -19.04
N CYS A 70 1.39 -10.00 -18.11
CA CYS A 70 2.28 -11.14 -17.89
C CYS A 70 2.31 -11.63 -16.44
N GLY A 71 1.47 -11.08 -15.55
CA GLY A 71 1.41 -11.46 -14.13
C GLY A 71 2.71 -11.19 -13.36
N GLN A 72 3.59 -10.31 -13.86
CA GLN A 72 4.86 -10.00 -13.22
C GLN A 72 4.63 -9.14 -11.99
N ALA A 73 4.81 -9.73 -10.81
CA ALA A 73 4.71 -9.07 -9.52
C ALA A 73 6.06 -8.82 -8.84
N ASN A 74 7.13 -9.47 -9.32
CA ASN A 74 8.49 -9.41 -8.76
C ASN A 74 9.56 -9.52 -9.84
N ASN A 75 10.64 -8.73 -9.74
CA ASN A 75 11.81 -8.77 -10.63
C ASN A 75 13.03 -9.45 -9.97
N TYR A 76 12.84 -10.60 -9.31
CA TYR A 76 13.96 -11.41 -8.79
C TYR A 76 14.43 -12.49 -9.78
N LEU A 77 14.13 -12.31 -11.07
CA LEU A 77 14.66 -13.09 -12.19
C LEU A 77 15.42 -12.16 -13.13
#